data_AF-A0A2K1ENI1-F1
#
_entry.id   AF-A0A2K1ENI1-F1
#
_cell.length_a   1.000
_cell.length_b   1.000
_cell.length_c   1.000
_cell.angle_alpha   90.00
_cell.angle_beta   90.00
_cell.angle_gamma   90.00
#
_symmetry.space_group_name_H-M   'P 1'
#
loop_
_entity.id
_entity.type
_entity.pdbx_description
1 polymer ?
#
loop_
_entity_poly.entity_id
_entity_poly.type
_entity_poly.pdbx_seq_one_letter_code
_entity_poly.pdbx_strand_id
1 'polypeptide(L)'
;MKDNNVLILYYGSYSDYKEDKPDSLVKDEDYSNHLGTENAIQKILVGESARLLRQFHDLNAVSMILPFDGKTYSIDVDRNSLNKFLGYKIESLSIKDGTWNDKFSNPYIYDKSNRQKFFDTFVKIN
;
A
#
# COMPACT_ATOMS: atom_id res chain seq x y z
N MET A 1 2.45 -2.80 20.48
CA MET A 1 1.60 -1.79 19.80
C MET A 1 1.52 -0.57 20.70
N LYS A 2 2.23 0.52 20.38
CA LYS A 2 1.92 1.85 20.90
C LYS A 2 1.26 2.59 19.73
N ASP A 3 0.15 3.27 20.01
CA ASP A 3 -0.53 4.23 19.12
C ASP A 3 -1.40 3.69 17.96
N ASN A 4 -1.73 2.39 17.95
CA ASN A 4 -2.52 1.72 16.89
C ASN A 4 -2.05 2.04 15.47
N ASN A 5 -0.74 2.03 15.26
CA ASN A 5 -0.10 2.17 13.96
C ASN A 5 0.44 0.82 13.50
N VAL A 6 0.47 0.61 12.18
CA VAL A 6 1.09 -0.59 11.58
C VAL A 6 2.27 -0.17 10.71
N LEU A 7 3.36 -0.92 10.82
CA LEU A 7 4.52 -0.83 9.94
C LEU A 7 4.62 -2.13 9.14
N ILE A 8 4.69 -2.00 7.81
CA ILE A 8 4.93 -3.12 6.91
C ILE A 8 6.29 -2.93 6.24
N LEU A 9 7.15 -3.93 6.39
CA LEU A 9 8.47 -3.97 5.77
C LEU A 9 8.44 -5.01 4.64
N TYR A 10 8.64 -4.56 3.41
CA TYR A 10 8.83 -5.45 2.27
C TYR A 10 10.32 -5.73 2.09
N TYR A 11 10.64 -6.92 1.59
CA TYR A 11 11.99 -7.25 1.16
C TYR A 11 12.30 -6.51 -0.16
N GLY A 12 13.58 -6.22 -0.39
CA GLY A 12 14.01 -5.51 -1.60
C GLY A 12 14.18 -6.42 -2.81
N SER A 13 14.41 -7.71 -2.54
CA SER A 13 14.65 -8.74 -3.53
C SER A 13 14.11 -10.09 -3.05
N TYR A 14 13.88 -10.99 -4.01
CA TYR A 14 13.53 -12.37 -3.69
C TYR A 14 14.64 -13.08 -2.91
N SER A 15 15.91 -12.76 -3.19
CA SER A 15 17.06 -13.29 -2.44
C SER A 15 16.99 -12.93 -0.96
N ASP A 16 16.76 -11.66 -0.62
CA ASP A 16 16.66 -11.22 0.79
C ASP A 16 15.49 -11.92 1.48
N TYR A 17 14.37 -12.06 0.78
CA TYR A 17 13.20 -12.77 1.28
C TYR A 17 13.50 -14.25 1.56
N LYS A 18 14.18 -14.95 0.64
CA LYS A 18 14.50 -16.39 0.80
C LYS A 18 15.58 -16.64 1.83
N GLU A 19 16.51 -15.71 2.02
CA GLU A 19 17.50 -15.79 3.10
C GLU A 19 16.81 -15.77 4.47
N ASP A 20 15.84 -14.87 4.67
CA ASP A 20 15.09 -14.79 5.93
C ASP A 20 13.98 -15.86 6.05
N LYS A 21 13.41 -16.32 4.92
CA LYS A 21 12.34 -17.32 4.84
C LYS A 21 12.76 -18.52 3.97
N PRO A 22 13.74 -19.32 4.40
CA PRO A 22 14.29 -20.42 3.60
C PRO A 22 13.25 -21.51 3.30
N ASP A 23 12.28 -21.73 4.20
CA ASP A 23 11.24 -22.74 4.05
C ASP A 23 10.01 -22.26 3.24
N SER A 24 9.98 -20.99 2.83
CA SER A 24 8.87 -20.46 2.03
C SER A 24 8.78 -21.14 0.66
N LEU A 25 7.56 -21.49 0.25
CA LEU A 25 7.24 -22.05 -1.06
C LEU A 25 7.04 -20.98 -2.15
N VAL A 26 7.11 -19.69 -1.79
CA VAL A 26 7.05 -18.57 -2.75
C VAL A 26 8.23 -18.70 -3.71
N LYS A 27 7.95 -18.70 -5.01
CA LYS A 27 8.98 -18.73 -6.05
C LYS A 27 9.40 -17.32 -6.45
N ASP A 28 10.57 -17.21 -7.07
CA ASP A 28 11.07 -15.93 -7.61
C ASP A 28 10.06 -15.29 -8.59
N GLU A 29 9.47 -16.11 -9.46
CA GLU A 29 8.44 -15.63 -10.40
C GLU A 29 7.22 -15.04 -9.67
N ASP A 30 6.79 -15.63 -8.55
CA ASP A 30 5.67 -15.09 -7.77
C ASP A 30 6.03 -13.73 -7.15
N TYR A 31 7.28 -13.59 -6.70
CA TYR A 31 7.81 -12.35 -6.13
C TYR A 31 7.96 -11.25 -7.18
N SER A 32 8.64 -11.58 -8.29
CA SER A 32 8.90 -10.70 -9.42
C SER A 32 7.61 -10.28 -10.12
N ASN A 33 6.59 -11.14 -10.22
CA ASN A 33 5.28 -10.74 -10.76
C ASN A 33 4.52 -9.80 -9.81
N HIS A 34 4.77 -9.90 -8.49
CA HIS A 34 4.09 -9.07 -7.50
C HIS A 34 4.72 -7.68 -7.35
N LEU A 35 6.05 -7.57 -7.43
CA LEU A 35 6.80 -6.33 -7.20
C LEU A 35 7.55 -5.80 -8.44
N GLY A 36 7.59 -6.52 -9.55
CA GLY A 36 8.53 -6.32 -10.66
C GLY A 36 8.36 -5.07 -11.53
N THR A 37 7.50 -4.13 -11.17
CA THR A 37 7.38 -2.85 -11.87
C THR A 37 7.05 -1.70 -10.92
N GLU A 38 7.50 -0.49 -11.23
CA GLU A 38 7.09 0.73 -10.51
C GLU A 38 5.56 0.87 -10.45
N ASN A 39 4.85 0.47 -11.51
CA ASN A 39 3.38 0.47 -11.54
C ASN A 39 2.76 -0.51 -10.52
N ALA A 40 3.38 -1.67 -10.28
CA ALA A 40 2.92 -2.61 -9.26
C ALA A 40 3.16 -2.03 -7.85
N ILE A 41 4.32 -1.43 -7.62
CA ILE A 41 4.68 -0.75 -6.36
C ILE A 41 3.68 0.35 -6.04
N GLN A 42 3.35 1.21 -7.01
CA GLN A 42 2.34 2.25 -6.81
C GLN A 42 1.00 1.64 -6.38
N LYS A 43 0.55 0.57 -7.03
CA LYS A 43 -0.72 -0.09 -6.67
C LYS A 43 -0.70 -0.68 -5.26
N ILE A 44 0.42 -1.28 -4.86
CA ILE A 44 0.60 -1.82 -3.51
C ILE A 44 0.54 -0.67 -2.49
N LEU A 45 1.36 0.36 -2.68
CA LEU A 45 1.46 1.44 -1.69
C LEU A 45 0.14 2.22 -1.54
N VAL A 46 -0.53 2.53 -2.65
CA VAL A 46 -1.83 3.22 -2.64
C VAL A 46 -2.95 2.30 -2.14
N GLY A 47 -3.00 1.06 -2.62
CA GLY A 47 -4.07 0.13 -2.33
C GLY A 47 -4.05 -0.39 -0.90
N GLU A 48 -2.90 -0.87 -0.44
CA GLU A 48 -2.78 -1.52 0.87
C GLU A 48 -2.92 -0.52 2.03
N SER A 49 -2.33 0.68 1.91
CA SER A 49 -2.48 1.73 2.93
C SER A 49 -3.95 2.07 3.19
N ALA A 50 -4.70 2.37 2.13
CA ALA A 50 -6.12 2.69 2.23
C ALA A 50 -6.98 1.49 2.62
N ARG A 51 -6.67 0.29 2.13
CA ARG A 51 -7.40 -0.94 2.47
C ARG A 51 -7.30 -1.23 3.97
N LEU A 52 -6.11 -1.10 4.56
CA LEU A 52 -5.88 -1.33 5.99
C LEU A 52 -6.61 -0.28 6.84
N LEU A 53 -6.51 1.00 6.48
CA LEU A 53 -7.21 2.08 7.20
C LEU A 53 -8.74 1.99 7.10
N ARG A 54 -9.26 1.42 6.01
CA ARG A 54 -10.68 1.07 5.85
C ARG A 54 -11.09 -0.11 6.73
N GLN A 55 -10.32 -1.19 6.69
CA GLN A 55 -10.71 -2.47 7.27
C GLN A 55 -10.57 -2.48 8.80
N PHE A 56 -9.56 -1.80 9.33
CA PHE A 56 -9.24 -1.82 10.75
C PHE A 56 -9.55 -0.46 11.38
N HIS A 57 -10.75 -0.32 11.95
CA HIS A 57 -11.21 0.96 12.48
C HIS A 57 -10.35 1.50 13.64
N ASP A 58 -9.70 0.61 14.39
CA ASP A 58 -8.82 1.02 15.48
C ASP A 58 -7.45 1.53 14.99
N LEU A 59 -7.09 1.24 13.73
CA LEU A 59 -5.83 1.63 13.13
C LEU A 59 -5.82 3.13 12.82
N ASN A 60 -4.81 3.86 13.29
CA ASN A 60 -4.68 5.29 13.06
C ASN A 60 -3.83 5.61 11.83
N ALA A 61 -2.74 4.88 11.63
CA ALA A 61 -1.82 5.07 10.53
C ALA A 61 -1.24 3.76 9.98
N VAL A 62 -0.87 3.81 8.71
CA VAL A 62 -0.13 2.76 8.00
C VAL A 62 1.16 3.36 7.48
N SER A 63 2.27 2.76 7.87
CA SER A 63 3.57 3.02 7.28
C SER A 63 4.02 1.77 6.51
N MET A 64 4.55 1.95 5.30
CA MET A 64 5.16 0.85 4.54
C MET A 64 6.50 1.27 3.96
N ILE A 65 7.46 0.36 3.99
CA ILE A 65 8.79 0.53 3.38
C ILE A 65 8.99 -0.58 2.38
N LEU A 66 9.25 -0.21 1.13
CA LEU A 66 9.38 -1.09 -0.01
C LEU A 66 10.64 -0.73 -0.81
N PRO A 67 11.73 -1.51 -0.67
CA PRO A 67 12.90 -1.38 -1.52
C PRO A 67 12.62 -2.01 -2.88
N PHE A 68 13.04 -1.35 -3.97
CA PHE A 68 12.97 -1.91 -5.31
C PHE A 68 13.93 -1.18 -6.26
N ASP A 69 14.69 -1.95 -7.05
CA ASP A 69 15.60 -1.45 -8.09
C ASP A 69 16.53 -0.33 -7.60
N GLY A 70 17.17 -0.55 -6.45
CA GLY A 70 18.10 0.41 -5.83
C GLY A 70 17.46 1.64 -5.19
N LYS A 71 16.12 1.79 -5.25
CA LYS A 71 15.36 2.85 -4.59
C LYS A 71 14.61 2.31 -3.37
N THR A 72 14.34 3.18 -2.39
CA THR A 72 13.46 2.87 -1.26
C THR A 72 12.21 3.73 -1.33
N TYR A 73 11.07 3.08 -1.56
CA TYR A 73 9.76 3.69 -1.51
C TYR A 73 9.22 3.60 -0.09
N SER A 74 8.80 4.73 0.47
CA SER A 74 8.23 4.77 1.81
C SER A 74 6.94 5.58 1.80
N ILE A 75 5.93 5.07 2.49
CA ILE A 75 4.66 5.76 2.72
C ILE A 75 4.37 5.78 4.21
N ASP A 76 3.83 6.90 4.68
CA ASP A 76 3.32 7.05 6.03
C ASP A 76 2.02 7.84 5.96
N VAL A 77 0.89 7.16 6.11
CA VAL A 77 -0.45 7.73 5.95
C VAL A 77 -1.27 7.47 7.20
N ASP A 78 -1.72 8.55 7.82
CA ASP A 78 -2.75 8.50 8.84
C ASP A 78 -4.16 8.65 8.24
N ARG A 79 -5.17 8.15 8.94
CA ARG A 79 -6.57 8.19 8.48
C ARG A 79 -7.06 9.62 8.20
N ASN A 80 -6.68 10.59 9.02
CA ASN A 80 -7.19 11.94 8.89
C ASN A 80 -6.64 12.61 7.63
N SER A 81 -5.35 12.46 7.34
CA SER A 81 -4.75 12.96 6.11
C SER A 81 -5.32 12.28 4.87
N LEU A 82 -5.52 10.95 4.92
CA LEU A 82 -6.18 10.21 3.84
C LEU A 82 -7.60 10.71 3.60
N ASN A 83 -8.42 10.82 4.65
CA ASN A 83 -9.80 11.27 4.54
C ASN A 83 -9.88 12.72 4.02
N LYS A 84 -8.94 13.58 4.42
CA LYS A 84 -8.83 14.96 3.90
C LYS A 84 -8.49 14.98 2.42
N PHE A 85 -7.55 14.13 1.98
CA PHE A 85 -7.18 14.02 0.56
C PHE A 85 -8.36 13.51 -0.29
N LEU A 86 -9.10 12.52 0.21
CA LEU A 86 -10.22 11.91 -0.51
C LEU A 86 -11.50 12.76 -0.47
N GLY A 87 -11.67 13.62 0.55
CA GLY A 87 -12.91 14.36 0.79
C GLY A 87 -14.04 13.50 1.37
N TYR A 88 -13.75 12.27 1.79
CA TYR A 88 -14.69 11.35 2.44
C TYR A 88 -13.97 10.41 3.40
N LYS A 89 -14.75 9.72 4.24
CA LYS A 89 -14.23 8.75 5.20
C LYS A 89 -13.94 7.40 4.55
N ILE A 90 -12.66 7.03 4.46
CA ILE A 90 -12.25 5.75 3.86
C ILE A 90 -12.89 4.57 4.60
N GLU A 91 -13.03 4.67 5.93
CA GLU A 91 -13.62 3.67 6.81
C GLU A 91 -15.15 3.51 6.64
N SER A 92 -15.80 4.43 5.93
CA SER A 92 -17.21 4.26 5.57
C SER A 92 -17.42 3.40 4.33
N LEU A 93 -16.36 3.04 3.59
CA LEU A 93 -16.47 2.26 2.37
C LEU A 93 -16.55 0.77 2.67
N SER A 94 -17.38 0.07 1.91
CA SER A 94 -17.60 -1.36 2.03
C SER A 94 -17.39 -2.07 0.69
N ILE A 95 -16.91 -3.31 0.79
CA ILE A 95 -16.83 -4.22 -0.37
C ILE A 95 -18.21 -4.82 -0.70
N LYS A 96 -19.12 -4.87 0.28
CA LYS A 96 -20.42 -5.55 0.14
C LYS A 96 -21.41 -4.74 -0.68
N ASP A 97 -21.35 -3.41 -0.58
CA ASP A 97 -22.23 -2.49 -1.29
C ASP A 97 -21.54 -1.84 -2.51
N GLY A 98 -20.32 -2.27 -2.85
CA GLY A 98 -19.55 -1.77 -3.99
C GLY A 98 -18.86 -0.42 -3.77
N THR A 99 -19.14 0.29 -2.67
CA THR A 99 -18.62 1.66 -2.47
C THR A 99 -17.10 1.72 -2.39
N TRP A 100 -16.44 0.68 -1.91
CA TRP A 100 -14.97 0.55 -1.99
C TRP A 100 -14.47 0.61 -3.43
N ASN A 101 -15.12 -0.14 -4.33
CA ASN A 101 -14.72 -0.21 -5.72
C ASN A 101 -14.97 1.11 -6.43
N ASP A 102 -16.17 1.65 -6.27
CA ASP A 102 -16.63 2.81 -7.01
C ASP A 102 -15.95 4.10 -6.56
N LYS A 103 -15.68 4.26 -5.26
CA LYS A 103 -15.14 5.50 -4.71
C LYS A 103 -13.61 5.50 -4.56
N PHE A 104 -13.00 4.33 -4.32
CA PHE A 104 -11.57 4.25 -4.04
C PHE A 104 -10.80 3.36 -5.02
N SER A 105 -11.14 2.08 -5.14
CA SER A 105 -10.34 1.11 -5.90
C SER A 105 -10.21 1.51 -7.37
N ASN A 106 -11.33 1.69 -8.07
CA ASN A 106 -11.30 2.08 -9.48
C ASN A 106 -10.68 3.48 -9.66
N PRO A 107 -11.06 4.52 -8.88
CA PRO A 107 -10.56 5.86 -9.11
C PRO A 107 -9.13 6.13 -8.63
N TYR A 108 -8.54 5.30 -7.75
CA TYR A 108 -7.20 5.57 -7.18
C TYR A 108 -6.21 4.41 -7.30
N ILE A 109 -6.66 3.15 -7.47
CA ILE A 109 -5.75 2.02 -7.71
C ILE A 109 -5.64 1.74 -9.21
N TYR A 110 -6.76 1.79 -9.95
CA TYR A 110 -6.77 1.42 -11.37
C TYR A 110 -6.67 2.62 -12.33
N ASP A 111 -7.21 3.78 -11.96
CA ASP A 111 -6.94 5.02 -12.68
C ASP A 111 -5.49 5.48 -12.47
N LYS A 112 -4.72 5.57 -13.57
CA LYS A 112 -3.29 5.90 -13.49
C LYS A 112 -3.03 7.31 -12.98
N SER A 113 -3.84 8.29 -13.38
CA SER A 113 -3.59 9.70 -13.05
C SER A 113 -3.81 9.95 -11.57
N ASN A 114 -4.92 9.49 -11.02
CA ASN A 114 -5.24 9.65 -9.62
C ASN A 114 -4.37 8.76 -8.73
N ARG A 115 -4.00 7.56 -9.19
CA ARG A 115 -2.99 6.75 -8.49
C ARG A 115 -1.68 7.51 -8.36
N GLN A 116 -1.21 8.13 -9.44
CA GLN A 116 0.01 8.94 -9.42
C GLN A 116 -0.13 10.12 -8.46
N LYS A 117 -1.27 10.84 -8.46
CA LYS A 117 -1.50 11.95 -7.52
C LYS A 117 -1.44 11.49 -6.06
N PHE A 118 -2.07 10.37 -5.73
CA PHE A 118 -1.98 9.80 -4.38
C PHE A 118 -0.53 9.48 -4.05
N PHE A 119 0.13 8.75 -4.95
CA PHE A 119 1.51 8.33 -4.78
C PHE A 119 2.44 9.52 -4.55
N ASP A 120 2.37 10.56 -5.37
CA ASP A 120 3.17 11.78 -5.24
C ASP A 120 2.86 12.56 -3.95
N THR A 121 1.63 12.45 -3.43
CA THR A 121 1.21 13.12 -2.20
C THR A 121 1.80 12.46 -0.96
N PHE A 122 1.87 11.13 -0.94
CA PHE A 122 2.12 10.37 0.29
C PHE A 122 3.41 9.54 0.28
N VAL A 123 3.96 9.23 -0.90
CA VAL A 123 5.14 8.39 -1.05
C VAL A 123 6.40 9.23 -1.18
N LYS A 124 7.43 8.86 -0.43
CA LYS A 124 8.79 9.37 -0.54
C LYS A 124 9.69 8.30 -1.15
N ILE A 125 10.53 8.72 -2.10
CA ILE A 125 11.52 7.87 -2.76
C ILE A 125 12.90 8.36 -2.31
N ASN A 126 13.70 7.46 -1.74
CA ASN A 126 15.08 7.72 -1.33
C ASN A 126 16.05 6.78 -2.05
#